data_AF-A0A5B2WKV7-F1
#
_entry.id   AF-A0A5B2WKV7-F1
#
_cell.length_a   1.000
_cell.length_b   1.000
_cell.length_c   1.000
_cell.angle_alpha   90.00
_cell.angle_beta   90.00
_cell.angle_gamma   90.00
#
_symmetry.space_group_name_H-M   'P 1'
#
loop_
_entity.id
_entity.type
_entity.pdbx_description
1 polymer ?
#
loop_
_entity_poly.entity_id
_entity_poly.type
_entity_poly.pdbx_seq_one_letter_code
_entity_poly.pdbx_strand_id
1 'polypeptide(L)'
;MEWSTANAATTVRHALQGWAFNVSRRDTVEAPEEVRAALKWLAGNTKPVSALEEPQEARALMNRIAQKLDGKPAAAATVKRKRSVLFNVMEYAVERKALVTNPIPGLKVRNPKTVRAIDKRVVVSHKQAVRLLGAVRQQEPAGPRQVAFFGVMYYSALRPGEAVNLRKADLNIPQEVWNEDRQRWEFAEGEDGWGELLLWESAPETGAAWSETGQRRDRRELKHRAKGETRSVPCPPQLTSLLREHLRQFGSNADGFLFRGVREAGQLSESTYSRAWRKARKSALSADEFASPLARRAYQLRHAAVSTWLNGGVAPTQVAEWAGHSVAVLLQIYAKCIAGQEATARKRIEFDTAWRDAA
;
A
#
# COMPACT_ATOMS: atom_id res chain seq x y z
N MET A 1 14.35 -0.58 42.25
CA MET A 1 14.50 -1.48 41.09
C MET A 1 15.26 -0.69 40.03
N GLU A 2 16.57 -0.87 39.95
CA GLU A 2 17.42 -0.13 39.00
C GLU A 2 17.33 -0.79 37.63
N TRP A 3 16.73 -0.07 36.69
CA TRP A 3 16.66 -0.50 35.31
C TRP A 3 17.88 0.03 34.56
N SER A 4 18.56 -0.82 33.79
CA SER A 4 19.42 -0.29 32.72
C SER A 4 18.55 0.54 31.77
N THR A 5 19.04 1.71 31.34
CA THR A 5 18.25 2.69 30.55
C THR A 5 17.66 2.10 29.27
N ALA A 6 18.33 1.12 28.65
CA ALA A 6 17.85 0.41 27.47
C ALA A 6 16.68 -0.56 27.77
N ASN A 7 16.72 -1.21 28.94
CA ASN A 7 15.64 -2.12 29.37
C ASN A 7 14.39 -1.31 29.77
N ALA A 8 14.59 -0.17 30.45
CA ALA A 8 13.50 0.73 30.85
C ALA A 8 12.70 1.26 29.64
N ALA A 9 13.39 1.71 28.58
CA ALA A 9 12.74 2.24 27.40
C ALA A 9 11.92 1.17 26.64
N THR A 10 12.38 -0.08 26.68
CA THR A 10 11.70 -1.21 26.04
C THR A 10 10.44 -1.59 26.83
N THR A 11 10.54 -1.67 28.15
CA THR A 11 9.39 -1.94 29.02
C THR A 11 8.36 -0.83 28.98
N VAL A 12 8.75 0.45 28.99
CA VAL A 12 7.81 1.57 28.83
C VAL A 12 7.05 1.47 27.51
N ARG A 13 7.74 1.14 26.41
CA ARG A 13 7.09 0.96 25.11
C ARG A 13 6.14 -0.22 25.11
N HIS A 14 6.56 -1.34 25.69
CA HIS A 14 5.74 -2.55 25.82
C HIS A 14 4.49 -2.29 26.69
N ALA A 15 4.63 -1.59 27.80
CA ALA A 15 3.52 -1.23 28.68
C ALA A 15 2.51 -0.30 27.97
N LEU A 16 2.99 0.71 27.26
CA LEU A 16 2.13 1.61 26.51
C LEU A 16 1.43 0.91 25.33
N GLN A 17 2.19 0.28 24.43
CA GLN A 17 1.65 -0.30 23.20
C GLN A 17 0.93 -1.64 23.44
N GLY A 18 1.46 -2.47 24.33
CA GLY A 18 0.91 -3.80 24.60
C GLY A 18 -0.34 -3.76 25.48
N TRP A 19 -0.51 -2.71 26.30
CA TRP A 19 -1.55 -2.63 27.31
C TRP A 19 -2.32 -1.31 27.29
N ALA A 20 -1.70 -0.19 27.66
CA ALA A 20 -2.45 1.07 27.88
C ALA A 20 -3.19 1.60 26.64
N PHE A 21 -2.63 1.40 25.45
CA PHE A 21 -3.24 1.82 24.19
C PHE A 21 -4.05 0.71 23.52
N ASN A 22 -3.98 -0.52 24.02
CA ASN A 22 -4.68 -1.67 23.45
C ASN A 22 -6.02 -1.85 24.17
N VAL A 23 -7.10 -1.34 23.58
CA VAL A 23 -8.45 -1.38 24.18
C VAL A 23 -8.87 -2.81 24.52
N SER A 24 -8.49 -3.80 23.71
CA SER A 24 -8.83 -5.21 23.91
C SER A 24 -8.09 -5.87 25.07
N ARG A 25 -7.07 -5.22 25.65
CA ARG A 25 -6.27 -5.73 26.78
C ARG A 25 -6.34 -4.85 28.01
N ARG A 26 -6.43 -3.52 27.82
CA ARG A 26 -6.32 -2.51 28.89
C ARG A 26 -7.28 -2.76 30.04
N ASP A 27 -8.52 -3.14 29.70
CA ASP A 27 -9.63 -3.22 30.66
C ASP A 27 -10.14 -4.66 30.84
N THR A 28 -9.53 -5.64 30.17
CA THR A 28 -10.04 -7.03 30.05
C THR A 28 -9.11 -8.08 30.61
N VAL A 29 -7.80 -7.81 30.69
CA VAL A 29 -6.78 -8.75 31.18
C VAL A 29 -5.94 -8.03 32.23
N GLU A 30 -5.59 -8.73 33.31
CA GLU A 30 -4.69 -8.16 34.31
C GLU A 30 -3.27 -8.03 33.73
N ALA A 31 -2.72 -6.82 33.79
CA ALA A 31 -1.37 -6.54 33.33
C ALA A 31 -0.32 -7.15 34.28
N PRO A 32 0.78 -7.73 33.73
CA PRO A 32 1.91 -8.18 34.53
C PRO A 32 2.43 -7.08 35.46
N GLU A 33 2.98 -7.47 36.61
CA GLU A 33 3.43 -6.51 37.63
C GLU A 33 4.40 -5.46 37.07
N GLU A 34 5.35 -5.89 36.24
CA GLU A 34 6.30 -5.02 35.55
C GLU A 34 5.60 -3.95 34.69
N VAL A 35 4.52 -4.31 34.00
CA VAL A 35 3.73 -3.39 33.18
C VAL A 35 2.94 -2.43 34.06
N ARG A 36 2.28 -2.92 35.12
CA ARG A 36 1.55 -2.05 36.07
C ARG A 36 2.48 -1.04 36.72
N ALA A 37 3.65 -1.47 37.18
CA ALA A 37 4.66 -0.59 37.75
C ALA A 37 5.10 0.49 36.75
N ALA A 38 5.36 0.11 35.49
CA ALA A 38 5.70 1.06 34.43
C ALA A 38 4.56 2.05 34.14
N LEU A 39 3.31 1.60 34.08
CA LEU A 39 2.15 2.47 33.84
C LEU A 39 1.91 3.44 35.02
N LYS A 40 2.05 2.97 36.26
CA LYS A 40 1.97 3.81 37.46
C LYS A 40 3.07 4.87 37.47
N TRP A 41 4.29 4.48 37.13
CA TRP A 41 5.40 5.42 36.99
C TRP A 41 5.11 6.46 35.90
N LEU A 42 4.63 6.04 34.73
CA LEU A 42 4.26 6.97 33.64
C LEU A 42 3.17 7.96 34.06
N ALA A 43 2.13 7.50 34.77
CA ALA A 43 1.07 8.39 35.26
C ALA A 43 1.60 9.49 36.19
N GLY A 44 2.59 9.16 37.05
CA GLY A 44 3.24 10.15 37.93
C GLY A 44 4.32 11.01 37.27
N ASN A 45 4.82 10.63 36.09
CA ASN A 45 5.95 11.27 35.40
C ASN A 45 5.56 11.88 34.05
N THR A 46 4.25 12.06 33.79
CA THR A 46 3.73 12.71 32.57
C THR A 46 2.88 13.91 32.95
N LYS A 47 2.84 14.91 32.06
CA LYS A 47 2.02 16.10 32.25
C LYS A 47 0.54 15.76 32.02
N PRO A 48 -0.40 16.37 32.77
CA PRO A 48 -1.81 16.26 32.46
C PRO A 48 -2.10 16.86 31.08
N VAL A 49 -3.17 16.39 30.42
CA VAL A 49 -3.56 16.89 29.10
C VAL A 49 -3.81 18.40 29.12
N SER A 50 -4.37 18.93 30.23
CA SER A 50 -4.59 20.36 30.44
C SER A 50 -3.33 21.21 30.34
N ALA A 51 -2.13 20.65 30.55
CA ALA A 51 -0.88 21.39 30.35
C ALA A 51 -0.70 21.86 28.89
N LEU A 52 -1.40 21.24 27.92
CA LEU A 52 -1.38 21.65 26.52
C LEU A 52 -2.18 22.93 26.23
N GLU A 53 -2.93 23.46 27.20
CA GLU A 53 -3.53 24.80 27.10
C GLU A 53 -2.44 25.88 27.06
N GLU A 54 -1.29 25.62 27.69
CA GLU A 54 -0.12 26.48 27.60
C GLU A 54 0.52 26.41 26.20
N PRO A 55 0.60 27.54 25.46
CA PRO A 55 1.11 27.55 24.09
C PRO A 55 2.54 27.01 23.95
N GLN A 56 3.36 27.13 25.01
CA GLN A 56 4.73 26.64 25.03
C GLN A 56 4.78 25.11 25.04
N GLU A 57 3.91 24.46 25.82
CA GLU A 57 3.83 23.00 25.92
C GLU A 57 3.27 22.38 24.64
N ALA A 58 2.19 22.96 24.10
CA ALA A 58 1.64 22.55 22.82
C ALA A 58 2.67 22.66 21.69
N ARG A 59 3.49 23.73 21.70
CA ARG A 59 4.59 23.92 20.75
C ARG A 59 5.71 22.89 20.94
N ALA A 60 6.09 22.60 22.19
CA ALA A 60 7.09 21.59 22.50
C ALA A 60 6.65 20.20 21.99
N LEU A 61 5.38 19.83 22.21
CA LEU A 61 4.79 18.60 21.69
C LEU A 61 4.83 18.56 20.16
N MET A 62 4.40 19.64 19.50
CA MET A 62 4.43 19.78 18.03
C MET A 62 5.83 19.62 17.43
N ASN A 63 6.86 20.16 18.11
CA ASN A 63 8.25 19.99 17.70
C ASN A 63 8.72 18.55 17.92
N ARG A 64 8.37 17.94 19.06
CA ARG A 64 8.76 16.57 19.38
C ARG A 64 8.18 15.56 18.39
N ILE A 65 6.91 15.69 18.03
CA ILE A 65 6.29 14.78 17.04
C ILE A 65 6.90 14.93 15.64
N ALA A 66 7.49 16.10 15.34
CA ALA A 66 8.16 16.36 14.08
C ALA A 66 9.57 15.74 13.98
N GLN A 67 10.09 15.16 15.07
CA GLN A 67 11.39 14.50 15.13
C GLN A 67 11.27 12.98 15.14
N LYS A 68 12.37 12.32 14.81
CA LYS A 68 12.62 10.89 15.02
C LYS A 68 13.16 10.65 16.43
N LEU A 69 13.25 9.38 16.83
CA LEU A 69 13.82 9.00 18.14
C LEU A 69 15.29 9.41 18.27
N ASP A 70 16.02 9.49 17.15
CA ASP A 70 17.41 9.97 17.07
C ASP A 70 17.54 11.52 17.12
N GLY A 71 16.44 12.24 17.38
CA GLY A 71 16.39 13.70 17.43
C GLY A 71 16.40 14.40 16.06
N LYS A 72 16.68 13.69 14.97
CA LYS A 72 16.71 14.28 13.62
C LYS A 72 15.29 14.53 13.10
N PRO A 73 15.09 15.49 12.18
CA PRO A 73 13.78 15.75 11.58
C PRO A 73 13.16 14.52 10.92
N ALA A 74 11.87 14.31 11.12
CA ALA A 74 11.09 13.32 10.39
C ALA A 74 10.76 13.82 8.97
N ALA A 75 10.45 12.88 8.06
CA ALA A 75 10.04 13.25 6.71
C ALA A 75 8.78 14.15 6.71
N ALA A 76 8.72 15.11 5.80
CA ALA A 76 7.62 16.08 5.68
C ALA A 76 6.22 15.44 5.72
N ALA A 77 6.03 14.35 4.98
CA ALA A 77 4.76 13.61 4.96
C ALA A 77 4.42 12.98 6.33
N THR A 78 5.43 12.46 7.03
CA THR A 78 5.28 11.92 8.39
C THR A 78 4.90 13.01 9.37
N VAL A 79 5.56 14.18 9.32
CA VAL A 79 5.22 15.34 10.16
C VAL A 79 3.78 15.77 9.90
N LYS A 80 3.38 15.93 8.63
CA LYS A 80 2.01 16.30 8.26
C LYS A 80 0.98 15.31 8.82
N ARG A 81 1.22 14.00 8.67
CA ARG A 81 0.34 12.95 9.20
C ARG A 81 0.23 13.03 10.73
N LYS A 82 1.36 13.09 11.43
CA LYS A 82 1.38 13.16 12.91
C LYS A 82 0.66 14.42 13.41
N ARG A 83 0.81 15.56 12.74
CA ARG A 83 0.09 16.80 13.07
C ARG A 83 -1.43 16.66 12.88
N SER A 84 -1.86 16.04 11.79
CA SER A 84 -3.29 15.78 11.56
C SER A 84 -3.88 14.86 12.63
N VAL A 85 -3.13 13.83 13.04
CA VAL A 85 -3.55 12.95 14.15
C VAL A 85 -3.58 13.72 15.46
N LEU A 86 -2.55 14.51 15.76
CA LEU A 86 -2.50 15.33 16.98
C LEU A 86 -3.68 16.31 17.04
N PHE A 87 -4.00 16.97 15.92
CA PHE A 87 -5.17 17.84 15.83
C PHE A 87 -6.45 17.11 16.24
N ASN A 88 -6.72 15.94 15.65
CA ASN A 88 -7.91 15.14 16.00
C ASN A 88 -7.90 14.65 17.46
N VAL A 89 -6.72 14.30 18.01
CA VAL A 89 -6.59 13.90 19.41
C VAL A 89 -6.92 15.07 20.34
N MET A 90 -6.53 16.30 19.98
CA MET A 90 -6.87 17.49 20.74
C MET A 90 -8.36 17.85 20.64
N GLU A 91 -8.99 17.71 19.47
CA GLU A 91 -10.45 17.85 19.32
C GLU A 91 -11.18 16.84 20.24
N TYR A 92 -10.75 15.58 20.22
CA TYR A 92 -11.31 14.56 21.10
C TYR A 92 -11.08 14.86 22.59
N ALA A 93 -9.94 15.47 22.96
CA ALA A 93 -9.71 15.91 24.33
C ALA A 93 -10.66 17.05 24.74
N VAL A 94 -11.04 17.93 23.81
CA VAL A 94 -12.09 18.95 24.04
C VAL A 94 -13.46 18.28 24.23
N GLU A 95 -13.83 17.31 23.38
CA GLU A 95 -15.07 16.53 23.55
C GLU A 95 -15.14 15.84 24.92
N ARG A 96 -14.00 15.33 25.40
CA ARG A 96 -13.84 14.71 26.72
C ARG A 96 -13.72 15.71 27.86
N LYS A 97 -13.78 17.02 27.59
CA LYS A 97 -13.63 18.13 28.56
C LYS A 97 -12.28 18.12 29.30
N ALA A 98 -11.26 17.50 28.71
CA ALA A 98 -9.89 17.53 29.20
C ALA A 98 -9.13 18.79 28.75
N LEU A 99 -9.66 19.49 27.74
CA LEU A 99 -9.23 20.79 27.26
C LEU A 99 -10.45 21.69 27.03
N VAL A 100 -10.30 23.00 27.21
CA VAL A 100 -11.35 23.97 26.87
C VAL A 100 -11.44 24.19 25.34
N THR A 101 -10.30 24.31 24.66
CA THR A 101 -10.23 24.50 23.21
C THR A 101 -9.04 23.75 22.62
N ASN A 102 -9.06 23.52 21.30
CA ASN A 102 -7.92 22.91 20.62
C ASN A 102 -6.77 23.92 20.50
N PRO A 103 -5.59 23.67 21.10
CA PRO A 103 -4.48 24.63 21.08
C PRO A 103 -3.74 24.66 19.72
N ILE A 104 -3.92 23.64 18.86
CA ILE A 104 -3.11 23.45 17.65
C ILE A 104 -3.32 24.56 16.60
N PRO A 105 -4.55 24.99 16.26
CA PRO A 105 -4.78 26.07 15.29
C PRO A 105 -4.15 27.41 15.68
N GLY A 106 -4.06 27.70 16.99
CA GLY A 106 -3.46 28.94 17.51
C GLY A 106 -1.94 29.02 17.33
N LEU A 107 -1.28 27.90 17.03
CA LEU A 107 0.16 27.86 16.85
C LEU A 107 0.56 28.22 15.41
N LYS A 108 1.28 29.34 15.27
CA LYS A 108 1.96 29.70 14.01
C LYS A 108 3.13 28.72 13.75
N VAL A 109 2.89 27.71 12.92
CA VAL A 109 3.90 26.70 12.56
C VAL A 109 4.07 26.59 11.05
N ARG A 110 5.33 26.51 10.59
CA ARG A 110 5.63 26.27 9.18
C ARG A 110 5.18 24.86 8.79
N ASN A 111 4.32 24.77 7.78
CA ASN A 111 3.91 23.50 7.21
C ASN A 111 4.97 22.99 6.23
N PRO A 112 5.45 21.75 6.39
CA PRO A 112 6.45 21.22 5.49
C PRO A 112 5.80 21.00 4.12
N LYS A 113 6.48 21.45 3.06
CA LYS A 113 6.04 21.20 1.68
C LYS A 113 6.16 19.72 1.38
N THR A 114 5.11 19.13 0.81
CA THR A 114 5.10 17.73 0.37
C THR A 114 4.89 17.68 -1.13
N VAL A 115 5.77 16.97 -1.84
CA VAL A 115 5.55 16.65 -3.25
C VAL A 115 4.43 15.61 -3.33
N ARG A 116 3.36 15.92 -4.08
CA ARG A 116 2.23 15.01 -4.28
C ARG A 116 2.35 14.18 -5.56
N ALA A 117 3.00 14.75 -6.58
CA ALA A 117 3.26 14.06 -7.84
C ALA A 117 4.31 12.95 -7.65
N ILE A 118 4.12 11.83 -8.34
CA ILE A 118 5.07 10.72 -8.32
C ILE A 118 6.41 11.15 -8.91
N ASP A 119 7.48 10.59 -8.38
CA ASP A 119 8.81 10.73 -8.94
C ASP A 119 8.97 9.72 -10.08
N LYS A 120 9.17 10.18 -11.32
CA LYS A 120 9.30 9.30 -12.51
C LYS A 120 10.37 8.21 -12.32
N ARG A 121 11.42 8.49 -11.53
CA ARG A 121 12.53 7.57 -11.28
C ARG A 121 12.12 6.28 -10.56
N VAL A 122 10.91 6.23 -9.98
CA VAL A 122 10.42 5.03 -9.30
C VAL A 122 9.74 4.05 -10.24
N VAL A 123 9.32 4.51 -11.43
CA VAL A 123 8.50 3.76 -12.38
C VAL A 123 9.41 2.90 -13.26
N VAL A 124 9.10 1.61 -13.30
CA VAL A 124 9.80 0.65 -14.17
C VAL A 124 9.21 0.63 -15.57
N SER A 125 10.08 0.43 -16.57
CA SER A 125 9.66 0.04 -17.92
C SER A 125 9.15 -1.40 -17.94
N HIS A 126 8.45 -1.77 -19.02
CA HIS A 126 7.99 -3.15 -19.20
C HIS A 126 9.14 -4.17 -19.23
N LYS A 127 10.24 -3.87 -19.92
CA LYS A 127 11.44 -4.73 -19.91
C LYS A 127 12.00 -4.93 -18.50
N GLN A 128 12.08 -3.87 -17.70
CA GLN A 128 12.51 -3.96 -16.30
C GLN A 128 11.52 -4.77 -15.44
N ALA A 129 10.21 -4.59 -15.63
CA ALA A 129 9.19 -5.36 -14.92
C ALA A 129 9.29 -6.86 -15.22
N VAL A 130 9.43 -7.24 -16.49
CA VAL A 130 9.62 -8.64 -16.90
C VAL A 130 10.87 -9.24 -16.26
N ARG A 131 12.01 -8.52 -16.28
CA ARG A 131 13.24 -8.96 -15.58
C ARG A 131 13.02 -9.16 -14.08
N LEU A 132 12.33 -8.22 -13.42
CA LEU A 132 12.02 -8.31 -11.99
C LEU A 132 11.12 -9.50 -11.67
N LEU A 133 10.06 -9.74 -12.47
CA LEU A 133 9.18 -10.89 -12.31
C LEU A 133 9.92 -12.21 -12.55
N GLY A 134 10.81 -12.26 -13.55
CA GLY A 134 11.70 -13.39 -13.78
C GLY A 134 12.62 -13.65 -12.59
N ALA A 135 13.22 -12.61 -12.01
CA ALA A 135 14.05 -12.75 -10.82
C ALA A 135 13.26 -13.10 -9.54
N VAL A 136 11.95 -12.82 -9.48
CA VAL A 136 11.07 -13.39 -8.45
C VAL A 136 10.88 -14.88 -8.70
N ARG A 137 10.59 -15.29 -9.94
CA ARG A 137 10.37 -16.69 -10.32
C ARG A 137 11.52 -17.60 -9.89
N GLN A 138 12.77 -17.14 -10.03
CA GLN A 138 13.97 -17.92 -9.67
C GLN A 138 14.22 -18.09 -8.15
N GLN A 139 13.36 -17.55 -7.26
CA GLN A 139 13.58 -17.60 -5.82
C GLN A 139 12.91 -18.82 -5.16
N GLU A 140 13.45 -20.00 -5.35
CA GLU A 140 12.89 -21.22 -4.74
C GLU A 140 12.94 -21.20 -3.19
N PRO A 141 11.94 -21.80 -2.50
CA PRO A 141 10.72 -22.42 -3.05
C PRO A 141 9.52 -21.44 -3.20
N ALA A 142 9.69 -20.18 -2.79
CA ALA A 142 8.57 -19.25 -2.58
C ALA A 142 8.29 -18.31 -3.76
N GLY A 143 9.27 -18.14 -4.64
CA GLY A 143 9.31 -17.20 -5.75
C GLY A 143 8.23 -17.43 -6.80
N PRO A 144 8.12 -18.65 -7.37
CA PRO A 144 7.12 -18.95 -8.39
C PRO A 144 5.68 -18.57 -7.98
N ARG A 145 5.30 -18.84 -6.72
CA ARG A 145 3.98 -18.50 -6.14
C ARG A 145 3.71 -17.00 -6.03
N GLN A 146 4.75 -16.16 -6.08
CA GLN A 146 4.67 -14.71 -5.93
C GLN A 146 4.72 -13.96 -7.28
N VAL A 147 5.00 -14.64 -8.39
CA VAL A 147 5.09 -13.99 -9.70
C VAL A 147 3.76 -13.35 -10.07
N ALA A 148 2.67 -14.11 -10.02
CA ALA A 148 1.33 -13.59 -10.30
C ALA A 148 0.89 -12.52 -9.28
N PHE A 149 1.33 -12.61 -8.01
CA PHE A 149 1.08 -11.60 -6.99
C PHE A 149 1.69 -10.23 -7.35
N PHE A 150 2.93 -10.19 -7.83
CA PHE A 150 3.51 -8.94 -8.34
C PHE A 150 2.94 -8.56 -9.71
N GLY A 151 2.57 -9.55 -10.52
CA GLY A 151 1.90 -9.38 -11.81
C GLY A 151 0.61 -8.58 -11.70
N VAL A 152 -0.30 -8.91 -10.76
CA VAL A 152 -1.56 -8.18 -10.59
C VAL A 152 -1.33 -6.71 -10.17
N MET A 153 -0.24 -6.41 -9.46
CA MET A 153 0.11 -5.01 -9.14
C MET A 153 0.66 -4.26 -10.35
N TYR A 154 1.42 -4.95 -11.22
CA TYR A 154 2.08 -4.36 -12.37
C TYR A 154 1.17 -4.19 -13.58
N TYR A 155 0.30 -5.16 -13.84
CA TYR A 155 -0.56 -5.18 -15.02
C TYR A 155 -1.96 -4.62 -14.75
N SER A 156 -2.50 -4.78 -13.54
CA SER A 156 -3.86 -4.33 -13.16
C SER A 156 -3.87 -3.31 -12.03
N ALA A 157 -2.70 -2.76 -11.69
CA ALA A 157 -2.55 -1.72 -10.69
C ALA A 157 -3.05 -2.08 -9.28
N LEU A 158 -3.25 -3.34 -8.90
CA LEU A 158 -3.78 -3.67 -7.57
C LEU A 158 -2.91 -3.10 -6.44
N ARG A 159 -3.54 -2.63 -5.37
CA ARG A 159 -2.83 -2.33 -4.10
C ARG A 159 -2.37 -3.66 -3.48
N PRO A 160 -1.28 -3.69 -2.69
CA PRO A 160 -0.84 -4.91 -2.02
C PRO A 160 -1.94 -5.58 -1.18
N GLY A 161 -2.74 -4.80 -0.44
CA GLY A 161 -3.86 -5.34 0.34
C GLY A 161 -5.03 -5.87 -0.50
N GLU A 162 -5.22 -5.38 -1.72
CA GLU A 162 -6.20 -5.93 -2.68
C GLU A 162 -5.65 -7.21 -3.30
N ALA A 163 -4.38 -7.20 -3.73
CA ALA A 163 -3.70 -8.36 -4.31
C ALA A 163 -3.68 -9.55 -3.34
N VAL A 164 -3.30 -9.34 -2.07
CA VAL A 164 -3.28 -10.40 -1.06
C VAL A 164 -4.69 -10.99 -0.81
N ASN A 165 -5.75 -10.21 -1.01
CA ASN A 165 -7.13 -10.65 -0.78
C ASN A 165 -7.79 -11.27 -2.02
N LEU A 166 -7.11 -11.32 -3.17
CA LEU A 166 -7.66 -11.81 -4.43
C LEU A 166 -7.94 -13.31 -4.37
N ARG A 167 -9.16 -13.70 -4.75
CA ARG A 167 -9.64 -15.08 -4.75
C ARG A 167 -9.84 -15.60 -6.16
N LYS A 168 -9.93 -16.93 -6.31
CA LYS A 168 -10.27 -17.58 -7.57
C LYS A 168 -11.62 -17.12 -8.13
N ALA A 169 -12.62 -16.91 -7.26
CA ALA A 169 -13.94 -16.43 -7.67
C ALA A 169 -13.95 -14.98 -8.17
N ASP A 170 -12.91 -14.20 -7.85
CA ASP A 170 -12.77 -12.82 -8.30
C ASP A 170 -12.19 -12.73 -9.73
N LEU A 171 -11.83 -13.86 -10.35
CA LEU A 171 -11.21 -13.92 -11.67
C LEU A 171 -12.26 -14.22 -12.74
N ASN A 172 -12.57 -13.23 -13.57
CA ASN A 172 -13.30 -13.44 -14.82
C ASN A 172 -12.30 -13.37 -15.97
N ILE A 173 -11.57 -14.46 -16.20
CA ILE A 173 -10.47 -14.51 -17.18
C ILE A 173 -10.69 -15.68 -18.16
N PRO A 174 -10.29 -15.55 -19.43
CA PRO A 174 -10.49 -16.60 -20.42
C PRO A 174 -9.65 -17.84 -20.10
N GLN A 175 -10.08 -19.00 -20.61
CA GLN A 175 -9.36 -20.26 -20.43
C GLN A 175 -8.16 -20.35 -21.39
N GLU A 176 -7.18 -21.14 -21.00
CA GLU A 176 -6.07 -21.52 -21.87
C GLU A 176 -6.15 -23.02 -22.14
N VAL A 177 -5.84 -23.41 -23.37
CA VAL A 177 -5.77 -24.79 -23.83
C VAL A 177 -4.31 -25.13 -24.14
N TRP A 178 -3.92 -26.38 -23.87
CA TRP A 178 -2.60 -26.86 -24.25
C TRP A 178 -2.53 -27.09 -25.76
N ASN A 179 -1.61 -26.41 -26.44
CA ASN A 179 -1.33 -26.63 -27.85
C ASN A 179 -0.18 -27.64 -27.96
N GLU A 180 -0.48 -28.86 -28.41
CA GLU A 180 0.52 -29.93 -28.55
C GLU A 180 1.60 -29.60 -29.59
N ASP A 181 1.24 -29.00 -30.72
CA ASP A 181 2.19 -28.67 -31.78
C ASP A 181 3.23 -27.62 -31.33
N ARG A 182 2.79 -26.65 -30.53
CA ARG A 182 3.63 -25.53 -30.09
C ARG A 182 4.20 -25.71 -28.69
N GLN A 183 3.87 -26.81 -28.01
CA GLN A 183 4.32 -27.13 -26.65
C GLN A 183 4.13 -25.96 -25.67
N ARG A 184 2.98 -25.27 -25.76
CA ARG A 184 2.65 -24.13 -24.92
C ARG A 184 1.14 -24.00 -24.70
N TRP A 185 0.78 -23.34 -23.61
CA TRP A 185 -0.59 -22.90 -23.36
C TRP A 185 -0.92 -21.70 -24.25
N GLU A 186 -2.10 -21.73 -24.88
CA GLU A 186 -2.63 -20.63 -25.69
C GLU A 186 -4.07 -20.34 -25.25
N PHE A 187 -4.55 -19.13 -25.50
CA PHE A 187 -5.97 -18.82 -25.26
C PHE A 187 -6.84 -19.67 -26.19
N ALA A 188 -8.01 -20.07 -25.69
CA ALA A 188 -8.97 -20.83 -26.49
C ALA A 188 -9.35 -20.05 -27.76
N GLU A 189 -9.75 -20.76 -28.81
CA GLU A 189 -10.17 -20.14 -30.07
C GLU A 189 -11.30 -19.13 -29.83
N GLY A 190 -11.16 -17.93 -30.39
CA GLY A 190 -12.11 -16.82 -30.20
C GLY A 190 -11.85 -15.94 -28.97
N GLU A 191 -10.92 -16.30 -28.09
CA GLU A 191 -10.54 -15.49 -26.93
C GLU A 191 -9.35 -14.57 -27.26
N ASP A 192 -9.44 -13.29 -26.91
CA ASP A 192 -8.36 -12.31 -27.09
C ASP A 192 -7.37 -12.26 -25.91
N GLY A 193 -7.63 -13.07 -24.88
CA GLY A 193 -6.83 -13.19 -23.66
C GLY A 193 -7.14 -12.13 -22.60
N TRP A 194 -7.97 -11.13 -22.89
CA TRP A 194 -8.39 -10.14 -21.90
C TRP A 194 -9.41 -10.74 -20.95
N GLY A 195 -9.30 -10.33 -19.70
CA GLY A 195 -10.31 -10.61 -18.69
C GLY A 195 -10.45 -9.46 -17.72
N GLU A 196 -11.08 -9.75 -16.60
CA GLU A 196 -11.39 -8.81 -15.55
C GLU A 196 -11.14 -9.42 -14.17
N LEU A 197 -10.69 -8.59 -13.23
CA LEU A 197 -10.58 -8.94 -11.82
C LEU A 197 -11.62 -8.12 -11.03
N LEU A 198 -12.47 -8.81 -10.28
CA LEU A 198 -13.49 -8.19 -9.45
C LEU A 198 -12.95 -7.90 -8.05
N LEU A 199 -12.77 -6.63 -7.71
CA LEU A 199 -12.24 -6.23 -6.41
C LEU A 199 -13.35 -5.67 -5.53
N TRP A 200 -13.44 -6.13 -4.29
CA TRP A 200 -14.52 -5.74 -3.37
C TRP A 200 -14.06 -5.54 -1.91
N GLU A 201 -12.89 -6.09 -1.53
CA GLU A 201 -12.31 -5.93 -0.20
C GLU A 201 -10.79 -5.66 -0.28
N SER A 202 -10.27 -4.97 0.73
CA SER A 202 -8.83 -4.86 0.98
C SER A 202 -8.49 -5.42 2.35
N ALA A 203 -7.36 -6.10 2.48
CA ALA A 203 -6.89 -6.64 3.75
C ALA A 203 -5.55 -5.99 4.15
N PRO A 204 -5.50 -4.72 4.61
CA PRO A 204 -4.27 -4.10 5.11
C PRO A 204 -3.71 -4.85 6.33
N GLU A 205 -2.39 -4.80 6.53
CA GLU A 205 -1.73 -5.42 7.68
C GLU A 205 -1.61 -4.42 8.83
N THR A 206 -2.32 -4.69 9.93
CA THR A 206 -2.33 -3.86 11.16
C THR A 206 -1.61 -4.58 12.32
N GLY A 207 -1.46 -5.91 12.21
CA GLY A 207 -0.92 -6.78 13.26
C GLY A 207 -2.00 -7.26 14.23
N ALA A 208 -1.95 -8.53 14.62
CA ALA A 208 -3.01 -9.23 15.37
C ALA A 208 -3.38 -8.59 16.72
N ALA A 209 -2.43 -7.89 17.35
CA ALA A 209 -2.68 -7.20 18.62
C ALA A 209 -3.53 -5.92 18.47
N TRP A 210 -3.69 -5.42 17.24
CA TRP A 210 -4.33 -4.13 16.92
C TRP A 210 -5.47 -4.26 15.91
N SER A 211 -5.78 -5.50 15.52
CA SER A 211 -6.88 -5.86 14.63
C SER A 211 -8.15 -6.07 15.44
N GLU A 212 -9.29 -5.63 14.90
CA GLU A 212 -10.61 -5.92 15.47
C GLU A 212 -10.89 -7.43 15.49
N THR A 213 -10.33 -8.15 14.52
CA THR A 213 -10.54 -9.60 14.33
C THR A 213 -9.54 -10.48 15.08
N GLY A 214 -8.53 -9.90 15.74
CA GLY A 214 -7.38 -10.64 16.29
C GLY A 214 -6.46 -11.28 15.23
N GLN A 215 -6.70 -11.04 13.93
CA GLN A 215 -5.89 -11.54 12.82
C GLN A 215 -4.89 -10.50 12.32
N ARG A 216 -3.81 -10.90 11.64
CA ARG A 216 -2.79 -9.95 11.15
C ARG A 216 -3.35 -8.89 10.19
N ARG A 217 -4.43 -9.20 9.48
CA ARG A 217 -5.08 -8.34 8.50
C ARG A 217 -6.57 -8.22 8.83
N ASP A 218 -7.05 -6.98 8.94
CA ASP A 218 -8.49 -6.72 8.98
C ASP A 218 -8.98 -6.52 7.55
N ARG A 219 -10.01 -7.28 7.15
CA ARG A 219 -10.70 -7.05 5.89
C ARG A 219 -11.58 -5.82 6.04
N ARG A 220 -11.45 -4.90 5.10
CA ARG A 220 -12.20 -3.64 5.06
C ARG A 220 -12.63 -3.35 3.64
N GLU A 221 -13.63 -2.49 3.51
CA GLU A 221 -14.08 -1.98 2.22
C GLU A 221 -12.95 -1.34 1.41
N LEU A 222 -13.12 -1.31 0.08
CA LEU A 222 -12.18 -0.61 -0.78
C LEU A 222 -12.13 0.87 -0.43
N LYS A 223 -10.95 1.48 -0.60
CA LYS A 223 -10.73 2.88 -0.25
C LYS A 223 -11.74 3.78 -0.99
N HIS A 224 -12.49 4.58 -0.23
CA HIS A 224 -13.54 5.52 -0.72
C HIS A 224 -14.82 4.86 -1.24
N ARG A 225 -15.04 3.58 -0.98
CA ARG A 225 -16.21 2.83 -1.44
C ARG A 225 -17.05 2.41 -0.24
N ALA A 226 -18.36 2.25 -0.43
CA ALA A 226 -19.22 1.70 0.61
C ALA A 226 -18.92 0.21 0.82
N LYS A 227 -19.29 -0.33 1.98
CA LYS A 227 -19.17 -1.76 2.27
C LYS A 227 -19.94 -2.57 1.22
N GLY A 228 -19.27 -3.51 0.56
CA GLY A 228 -19.85 -4.38 -0.47
C GLY A 228 -19.79 -3.83 -1.90
N GLU A 229 -19.37 -2.58 -2.10
CA GLU A 229 -19.23 -2.01 -3.44
C GLU A 229 -18.01 -2.59 -4.15
N THR A 230 -18.22 -3.09 -5.37
CA THR A 230 -17.18 -3.74 -6.17
C THR A 230 -16.62 -2.80 -7.24
N ARG A 231 -15.43 -3.12 -7.75
CA ARG A 231 -14.86 -2.49 -8.95
C ARG A 231 -14.22 -3.55 -9.83
N SER A 232 -14.51 -3.51 -11.12
CA SER A 232 -13.78 -4.31 -12.11
C SER A 232 -12.47 -3.62 -12.49
N VAL A 233 -11.42 -4.41 -12.71
CA VAL A 233 -10.15 -3.93 -13.26
C VAL A 233 -9.70 -4.83 -14.41
N PRO A 234 -9.09 -4.25 -15.45
CA PRO A 234 -8.70 -5.03 -16.62
C PRO A 234 -7.59 -6.01 -16.26
N CYS A 235 -7.69 -7.23 -16.77
CA CYS A 235 -6.66 -8.26 -16.75
C CYS A 235 -6.14 -8.44 -18.18
N PRO A 236 -5.03 -7.80 -18.56
CA PRO A 236 -4.48 -7.95 -19.91
C PRO A 236 -3.97 -9.37 -20.15
N PRO A 237 -3.80 -9.80 -21.42
CA PRO A 237 -3.42 -11.18 -21.77
C PRO A 237 -2.19 -11.71 -21.01
N GLN A 238 -1.16 -10.87 -20.85
CA GLN A 238 0.05 -11.27 -20.12
C GLN A 238 -0.22 -11.57 -18.65
N LEU A 239 -1.16 -10.85 -18.01
CA LEU A 239 -1.56 -11.15 -16.64
C LEU A 239 -2.46 -12.38 -16.58
N THR A 240 -3.37 -12.54 -17.54
CA THR A 240 -4.22 -13.73 -17.65
C THR A 240 -3.36 -14.99 -17.67
N SER A 241 -2.34 -15.04 -18.51
CA SER A 241 -1.42 -16.19 -18.56
C SER A 241 -0.67 -16.41 -17.24
N LEU A 242 -0.24 -15.35 -16.55
CA LEU A 242 0.40 -15.49 -15.23
C LEU A 242 -0.56 -16.05 -14.17
N LEU A 243 -1.82 -15.62 -14.17
CA LEU A 243 -2.84 -16.12 -13.25
C LEU A 243 -3.22 -17.57 -13.57
N ARG A 244 -3.34 -17.92 -14.85
CA ARG A 244 -3.60 -19.28 -15.31
C ARG A 244 -2.46 -20.23 -14.97
N GLU A 245 -1.22 -19.80 -15.19
CA GLU A 245 -0.01 -20.53 -14.76
C GLU A 245 -0.03 -20.77 -13.25
N HIS A 246 -0.30 -19.72 -12.46
CA HIS A 246 -0.38 -19.83 -10.99
C HIS A 246 -1.45 -20.81 -10.54
N LEU A 247 -2.65 -20.75 -11.13
CA LEU A 247 -3.75 -21.65 -10.80
C LEU A 247 -3.41 -23.11 -11.12
N ARG A 248 -2.78 -23.38 -12.27
CA ARG A 248 -2.35 -24.73 -12.64
C ARG A 248 -1.30 -25.29 -11.68
N GLN A 249 -0.31 -24.48 -11.30
CA GLN A 249 0.81 -24.94 -10.47
C GLN A 249 0.49 -24.99 -8.97
N PHE A 250 -0.32 -24.05 -8.47
CA PHE A 250 -0.48 -23.82 -7.03
C PHE A 250 -1.93 -23.82 -6.53
N GLY A 251 -2.91 -23.74 -7.44
CA GLY A 251 -4.32 -23.63 -7.12
C GLY A 251 -4.66 -22.43 -6.22
N SER A 252 -5.74 -22.58 -5.45
CA SER A 252 -6.14 -21.68 -4.37
C SER A 252 -6.15 -22.43 -3.02
N ASN A 253 -6.27 -21.71 -1.90
CA ASN A 253 -6.55 -22.34 -0.61
C ASN A 253 -8.06 -22.68 -0.46
N ALA A 254 -8.45 -23.25 0.69
CA ALA A 254 -9.83 -23.62 0.99
C ALA A 254 -10.81 -22.43 0.94
N ASP A 255 -10.36 -21.24 1.33
CA ASP A 255 -11.14 -20.00 1.25
C ASP A 255 -11.10 -19.34 -0.14
N GLY A 256 -10.43 -19.97 -1.12
CA GLY A 256 -10.30 -19.48 -2.49
C GLY A 256 -9.18 -18.45 -2.72
N PHE A 257 -8.38 -18.08 -1.71
CA PHE A 257 -7.26 -17.14 -1.88
C PHE A 257 -6.18 -17.69 -2.81
N LEU A 258 -5.69 -16.84 -3.71
CA LEU A 258 -4.68 -17.21 -4.69
C LEU A 258 -3.26 -17.19 -4.10
N PHE A 259 -2.89 -16.14 -3.37
CA PHE A 259 -1.51 -15.90 -2.95
C PHE A 259 -1.28 -16.23 -1.48
N ARG A 260 -0.47 -17.26 -1.23
CA ARG A 260 -0.19 -17.84 0.08
C ARG A 260 1.29 -18.13 0.28
N GLY A 261 1.72 -18.22 1.53
CA GLY A 261 3.08 -18.65 1.87
C GLY A 261 3.31 -20.13 1.54
N VAL A 262 4.57 -20.54 1.43
CA VAL A 262 4.94 -21.96 1.21
C VAL A 262 4.55 -22.82 2.43
N ARG A 263 4.69 -22.28 3.64
CA ARG A 263 4.46 -22.98 4.92
C ARG A 263 3.13 -22.64 5.58
N GLU A 264 2.55 -21.49 5.25
CA GLU A 264 1.33 -20.98 5.89
C GLU A 264 0.18 -21.03 4.87
N ALA A 265 -0.93 -21.66 5.26
CA ALA A 265 -2.17 -21.68 4.47
C ALA A 265 -2.89 -20.31 4.42
N GLY A 266 -2.42 -19.36 5.23
CA GLY A 266 -2.93 -18.00 5.34
C GLY A 266 -2.41 -17.05 4.27
N GLN A 267 -2.92 -15.83 4.34
CA GLN A 267 -2.60 -14.72 3.43
C GLN A 267 -1.10 -14.36 3.46
N LEU A 268 -0.55 -14.01 2.30
CA LEU A 268 0.83 -13.58 2.15
C LEU A 268 1.15 -12.34 3.01
N SER A 269 2.16 -12.43 3.88
CA SER A 269 2.57 -11.31 4.75
C SER A 269 3.42 -10.26 4.03
N GLU A 270 3.34 -9.00 4.49
CA GLU A 270 4.11 -7.89 3.91
C GLU A 270 5.62 -8.08 4.04
N SER A 271 6.06 -8.61 5.18
CA SER A 271 7.47 -8.91 5.40
C SER A 271 8.00 -10.00 4.45
N THR A 272 7.15 -10.94 4.02
CA THR A 272 7.54 -12.01 3.10
C THR A 272 7.72 -11.47 1.70
N TYR A 273 6.68 -10.85 1.12
CA TYR A 273 6.80 -10.34 -0.25
C TYR A 273 7.79 -9.17 -0.36
N SER A 274 7.96 -8.36 0.70
CA SER A 274 8.95 -7.27 0.70
C SER A 274 10.39 -7.78 0.64
N ARG A 275 10.68 -8.90 1.34
CA ARG A 275 12.00 -9.55 1.27
C ARG A 275 12.25 -10.16 -0.11
N ALA A 276 11.26 -10.89 -0.65
CA ALA A 276 11.35 -11.47 -1.99
C ALA A 276 11.56 -10.39 -3.07
N TRP A 277 10.82 -9.28 -2.97
CA TRP A 277 10.96 -8.13 -3.86
C TRP A 277 12.35 -7.50 -3.79
N ARG A 278 12.89 -7.30 -2.58
CA ARG A 278 14.24 -6.76 -2.41
C ARG A 278 15.30 -7.69 -3.03
N LYS A 279 15.17 -9.01 -2.84
CA LYS A 279 16.07 -10.00 -3.46
C LYS A 279 15.96 -9.99 -4.99
N ALA A 280 14.75 -9.90 -5.53
CA ALA A 280 14.52 -9.80 -6.97
C ALA A 280 15.19 -8.55 -7.56
N ARG A 281 15.01 -7.39 -6.92
CA ARG A 281 15.68 -6.15 -7.32
C ARG A 281 17.20 -6.30 -7.35
N LYS A 282 17.80 -6.92 -6.32
CA LYS A 282 19.24 -7.11 -6.25
C LYS A 282 19.77 -8.01 -7.38
N SER A 283 18.96 -8.96 -7.83
CA SER A 283 19.33 -9.89 -8.90
C SER A 283 19.06 -9.35 -10.31
N ALA A 284 17.99 -8.57 -10.51
CA ALA A 284 17.53 -8.15 -11.83
C ALA A 284 18.05 -6.79 -12.29
N LEU A 285 18.40 -5.90 -11.35
CA LEU A 285 18.77 -4.52 -11.62
C LEU A 285 20.29 -4.33 -11.56
N SER A 286 20.80 -3.34 -12.27
CA SER A 286 22.19 -2.90 -12.10
C SER A 286 22.44 -2.35 -10.70
N ALA A 287 23.70 -2.20 -10.30
CA ALA A 287 24.06 -1.61 -9.00
C ALA A 287 23.46 -0.21 -8.82
N ASP A 288 23.52 0.63 -9.86
CA ASP A 288 22.97 1.98 -9.86
C ASP A 288 21.44 1.98 -9.81
N GLU A 289 20.79 1.14 -10.63
CA GLU A 289 19.34 0.96 -10.60
C GLU A 289 18.87 0.49 -9.22
N PHE A 290 19.59 -0.44 -8.60
CA PHE A 290 19.27 -0.97 -7.27
C PHE A 290 19.40 0.09 -6.16
N ALA A 291 20.46 0.91 -6.22
CA ALA A 291 20.71 2.01 -5.29
C ALA A 291 19.71 3.17 -5.48
N SER A 292 19.15 3.32 -6.68
CA SER A 292 18.16 4.34 -7.00
C SER A 292 16.77 4.07 -6.37
N PRO A 293 15.85 5.06 -6.43
CA PRO A 293 14.44 4.87 -6.05
C PRO A 293 13.65 3.87 -6.91
N LEU A 294 14.21 3.40 -8.04
CA LEU A 294 13.55 2.55 -9.02
C LEU A 294 12.97 1.29 -8.37
N ALA A 295 11.65 1.13 -8.49
CA ALA A 295 10.93 -0.04 -7.98
C ALA A 295 11.21 -0.35 -6.50
N ARG A 296 11.64 0.61 -5.66
CA ARG A 296 12.16 0.34 -4.30
C ARG A 296 11.21 -0.50 -3.42
N ARG A 297 9.91 -0.41 -3.66
CA ARG A 297 8.85 -1.21 -3.01
C ARG A 297 7.98 -1.84 -4.08
N ALA A 298 7.39 -3.00 -3.80
CA ALA A 298 6.43 -3.65 -4.70
C ALA A 298 5.26 -2.74 -5.08
N TYR A 299 4.82 -1.87 -4.15
CA TYR A 299 3.82 -0.82 -4.42
C TYR A 299 4.14 0.07 -5.64
N GLN A 300 5.41 0.23 -6.00
CA GLN A 300 5.80 1.00 -7.19
C GLN A 300 5.34 0.36 -8.51
N LEU A 301 5.05 -0.95 -8.53
CA LEU A 301 4.48 -1.62 -9.71
C LEU A 301 3.11 -1.05 -10.07
N ARG A 302 2.30 -0.71 -9.07
CA ARG A 302 1.03 -0.01 -9.28
C ARG A 302 1.24 1.36 -9.94
N HIS A 303 2.27 2.10 -9.54
CA HIS A 303 2.58 3.36 -10.21
C HIS A 303 3.01 3.15 -11.67
N ALA A 304 3.72 2.05 -11.96
CA ALA A 304 4.07 1.69 -13.32
C ALA A 304 2.84 1.33 -14.17
N ALA A 305 1.91 0.54 -13.63
CA ALA A 305 0.64 0.20 -14.28
C ALA A 305 -0.13 1.46 -14.70
N VAL A 306 -0.43 2.32 -13.73
CA VAL A 306 -1.22 3.54 -13.95
C VAL A 306 -0.51 4.52 -14.89
N SER A 307 0.80 4.67 -14.74
CA SER A 307 1.59 5.52 -15.65
C SER A 307 1.58 4.98 -17.07
N THR A 308 1.62 3.65 -17.24
CA THR A 308 1.59 3.00 -18.55
C THR A 308 0.24 3.22 -19.22
N TRP A 309 -0.87 3.06 -18.50
CA TRP A 309 -2.21 3.30 -19.07
C TRP A 309 -2.41 4.77 -19.49
N LEU A 310 -2.01 5.71 -18.63
CA LEU A 310 -2.06 7.14 -18.97
C LEU A 310 -1.19 7.43 -20.19
N ASN A 311 0.04 6.93 -20.22
CA ASN A 311 0.97 7.14 -21.34
C ASN A 311 0.56 6.42 -22.63
N GLY A 312 -0.23 5.35 -22.53
CA GLY A 312 -0.90 4.69 -23.66
C GLY A 312 -2.11 5.47 -24.19
N GLY A 313 -2.49 6.56 -23.51
CA GLY A 313 -3.55 7.45 -23.93
C GLY A 313 -4.95 6.97 -23.57
N VAL A 314 -5.06 6.12 -22.54
CA VAL A 314 -6.34 5.77 -21.91
C VAL A 314 -6.89 7.00 -21.17
N ALA A 315 -8.20 7.24 -21.28
CA ALA A 315 -8.86 8.38 -20.64
C ALA A 315 -8.59 8.41 -19.12
N PRO A 316 -8.25 9.58 -18.51
CA PRO A 316 -7.98 9.68 -17.09
C PRO A 316 -9.16 9.22 -16.20
N THR A 317 -10.40 9.39 -16.65
CA THR A 317 -11.60 8.89 -15.95
C THR A 317 -11.59 7.37 -15.84
N GLN A 318 -11.36 6.67 -16.95
CA GLN A 318 -11.27 5.21 -17.00
C GLN A 318 -10.10 4.69 -16.15
N VAL A 319 -8.93 5.35 -16.25
CA VAL A 319 -7.76 5.00 -15.42
C VAL A 319 -8.05 5.21 -13.93
N ALA A 320 -8.76 6.28 -13.56
CA ALA A 320 -9.14 6.54 -12.18
C ALA A 320 -10.07 5.43 -11.65
N GLU A 321 -11.06 5.03 -12.44
CA GLU A 321 -11.96 3.93 -12.12
C GLU A 321 -11.21 2.61 -11.90
N TRP A 322 -10.41 2.18 -12.88
CA TRP A 322 -9.61 0.95 -12.80
C TRP A 322 -8.53 0.99 -11.72
N ALA A 323 -7.98 2.15 -11.39
CA ALA A 323 -7.06 2.28 -10.27
C ALA A 323 -7.80 2.34 -8.92
N GLY A 324 -9.08 2.74 -8.87
CA GLY A 324 -9.76 3.09 -7.63
C GLY A 324 -9.17 4.37 -7.02
N HIS A 325 -9.02 5.40 -7.85
CA HIS A 325 -8.67 6.78 -7.50
C HIS A 325 -9.85 7.71 -7.83
N SER A 326 -9.97 8.85 -7.16
CA SER A 326 -10.71 9.97 -7.76
C SER A 326 -9.86 10.59 -8.89
N VAL A 327 -10.53 11.17 -9.90
CA VAL A 327 -9.84 11.83 -11.02
C VAL A 327 -8.89 12.93 -10.54
N ALA A 328 -9.33 13.74 -9.56
CA ALA A 328 -8.49 14.79 -8.97
C ALA A 328 -7.20 14.22 -8.33
N VAL A 329 -7.32 13.10 -7.59
CA VAL A 329 -6.16 12.43 -6.99
C VAL A 329 -5.26 11.83 -8.06
N LEU A 330 -5.84 11.22 -9.11
CA LEU A 330 -5.08 10.68 -10.22
C LEU A 330 -4.24 11.77 -10.90
N LEU A 331 -4.86 12.88 -11.32
CA LEU A 331 -4.16 13.97 -12.00
C LEU A 331 -3.12 14.63 -11.09
N GLN A 332 -3.41 14.78 -9.79
CA GLN A 332 -2.45 15.32 -8.83
C GLN A 332 -1.22 14.42 -8.62
N ILE A 333 -1.42 13.10 -8.60
CA ILE A 333 -0.35 12.12 -8.37
C ILE A 333 0.44 11.88 -9.66
N TYR A 334 -0.22 11.78 -10.82
CA TYR A 334 0.40 11.37 -12.09
C TYR A 334 0.61 12.51 -13.10
N ALA A 335 0.44 13.77 -12.70
CA ALA A 335 0.67 14.95 -13.56
C ALA A 335 1.97 14.86 -14.38
N LYS A 336 3.05 14.37 -13.76
CA LYS A 336 4.35 14.24 -14.42
C LYS A 336 4.35 13.21 -15.56
N CYS A 337 3.55 12.15 -15.49
CA CYS A 337 3.47 11.15 -16.56
C CYS A 337 2.78 11.72 -17.79
N ILE A 338 1.72 12.52 -17.60
CA ILE A 338 0.93 13.12 -18.68
C ILE A 338 1.74 14.19 -19.45
N ALA A 339 2.66 14.88 -18.79
CA ALA A 339 3.47 15.97 -19.35
C ALA A 339 4.39 15.59 -20.55
N GLY A 340 4.42 14.34 -21.00
CA GLY A 340 5.19 13.88 -22.16
C GLY A 340 4.35 13.48 -23.38
N GLN A 341 3.02 13.61 -23.33
CA GLN A 341 2.12 13.15 -24.39
C GLN A 341 1.85 14.18 -25.48
N GLU A 342 2.46 15.36 -25.43
CA GLU A 342 2.11 16.47 -26.33
C GLU A 342 2.22 16.10 -27.81
N ALA A 343 3.29 15.42 -28.23
CA ALA A 343 3.44 14.98 -29.61
C ALA A 343 2.38 13.96 -30.03
N THR A 344 2.04 13.01 -29.15
CA THR A 344 0.99 12.01 -29.41
C THR A 344 -0.40 12.64 -29.42
N ALA A 345 -0.66 13.61 -28.53
CA ALA A 345 -1.89 14.36 -28.47
C ALA A 345 -2.09 15.21 -29.72
N ARG A 346 -1.03 15.91 -30.18
CA ARG A 346 -1.04 16.66 -31.44
C ARG A 346 -1.36 15.75 -32.63
N LYS A 347 -0.73 14.57 -32.74
CA LYS A 347 -1.03 13.59 -33.81
C LYS A 347 -2.48 13.08 -33.76
N ARG A 348 -3.03 12.82 -32.57
CA ARG A 348 -4.44 12.44 -32.42
C ARG A 348 -5.37 13.56 -32.85
N ILE A 349 -5.12 14.79 -32.41
CA ILE A 349 -5.89 15.98 -32.83
C ILE A 349 -5.83 16.10 -34.35
N GLU A 350 -4.64 16.07 -34.95
CA GLU A 350 -4.45 16.17 -36.39
C GLU A 350 -5.20 15.08 -37.17
N PHE A 351 -5.19 13.83 -36.68
CA PHE A 351 -5.95 12.73 -37.26
C PHE A 351 -7.48 12.93 -37.16
N ASP A 352 -7.97 13.39 -36.00
CA ASP A 352 -9.40 13.56 -35.73
C ASP A 352 -9.97 14.85 -36.37
N THR A 353 -9.15 15.88 -36.54
CA THR A 353 -9.50 17.15 -37.20
C THR A 353 -9.10 17.18 -38.67
N ALA A 354 -8.58 16.08 -39.21
CA ALA A 354 -8.29 15.98 -40.63
C ALA A 354 -9.61 16.15 -41.40
N TRP A 355 -9.62 17.05 -42.39
CA TRP A 355 -10.68 17.12 -43.38
C TRP A 355 -10.73 15.78 -44.10
N ARG A 356 -11.67 14.92 -43.70
CA ARG A 356 -12.02 13.76 -44.51
C ARG A 356 -12.97 14.30 -45.56
N ASP A 357 -12.54 14.26 -46.82
CA ASP A 357 -13.37 14.68 -47.95
C ASP A 357 -14.73 13.99 -47.80
N ALA A 358 -15.76 14.81 -47.59
CA ALA A 358 -17.14 14.38 -47.66
C ALA A 358 -17.39 14.03 -49.13
N ALA A 359 -17.19 12.76 -49.48
CA ALA A 359 -17.64 12.18 -50.74
C ALA A 359 -19.11 11.80 -50.64
#